data_AF-A0AAE3UEA1-F1
#
_entry.id   AF-A0AAE3UEA1-F1
#
_cell.length_a   1.000
_cell.length_b   1.000
_cell.length_c   1.000
_cell.angle_alpha   90.00
_cell.angle_beta   90.00
_cell.angle_gamma   90.00
#
_symmetry.space_group_name_H-M   'P 1'
#
loop_
_entity.id
_entity.type
_entity.pdbx_description
1 polymer ?
#
loop_
_entity_poly.entity_id
_entity_poly.type
_entity_poly.pdbx_seq_one_letter_code
_entity_poly.pdbx_strand_id
1 'polypeptide(L)'
;MDFESIQQYLNELSEKYELVNVAMEGCQTWIDETWKERDIASFGGFAKEELKLAFDQHDFVFNHYFWQRLVIRTRIGIYVDDTAKVWARNLKPIGYYELETDEQGQTIDDWLVIEKEKEDELNIISQIRSLNTLLPEGALKRNKIYYEYVTYVHHVVAFFQSQQYDATAHCIRRAFVYLKDNPKLFSETPYFKRSKYILKMILYYMIEKNLLTEITLGELKRAGIIKGGN
;
A
#
# COMPACT_ATOMS: atom_id res chain seq x y z
N MET A 1 0.40 11.17 42.18
CA MET A 1 0.71 11.83 40.90
C MET A 1 -0.59 11.85 40.12
N ASP A 2 -1.09 13.02 39.78
CA ASP A 2 -2.27 13.17 38.92
C ASP A 2 -1.84 13.15 37.44
N PHE A 3 -2.81 13.06 36.54
CA PHE A 3 -2.55 13.00 35.10
C PHE A 3 -1.90 14.28 34.56
N GLU A 4 -2.23 15.44 35.13
CA GLU A 4 -1.62 16.72 34.75
C GLU A 4 -0.12 16.74 35.05
N SER A 5 0.30 16.21 36.21
CA SER A 5 1.71 16.08 36.57
C SER A 5 2.48 15.17 35.60
N ILE A 6 1.86 14.09 35.11
CA ILE A 6 2.47 13.18 34.14
C ILE A 6 2.64 13.88 32.79
N GLN A 7 1.59 14.55 32.31
CA GLN A 7 1.63 15.27 31.04
C GLN A 7 2.67 16.41 31.08
N GLN A 8 2.70 17.18 32.17
CA GLN A 8 3.69 18.23 32.34
C GLN A 8 5.11 17.67 32.31
N TYR A 9 5.36 16.56 33.02
CA TYR A 9 6.68 15.92 33.00
C TYR A 9 7.09 15.45 31.61
N LEU A 10 6.16 14.88 30.81
CA LEU A 10 6.43 14.49 29.43
C LEU A 10 6.81 15.69 28.56
N ASN A 11 6.08 16.80 28.69
CA ASN A 11 6.36 18.02 27.95
C ASN A 11 7.74 18.59 28.32
N GLU A 12 8.07 18.62 29.61
CA GLU A 12 9.37 19.09 30.10
C GLU A 12 10.51 18.23 29.55
N LEU A 13 10.36 16.90 29.52
CA LEU A 13 11.37 16.02 28.93
C LEU A 13 11.47 16.21 27.41
N SER A 14 10.33 16.30 26.72
CA SER A 14 10.27 16.53 25.28
C SER A 14 10.98 17.82 24.87
N GLU A 15 10.72 18.92 25.59
CA GLU A 15 11.36 20.21 25.34
C GLU A 15 12.85 20.16 25.68
N LYS A 16 13.21 19.62 26.85
CA LYS A 16 14.59 19.54 27.31
C LYS A 16 15.50 18.76 26.35
N TYR A 17 14.99 17.69 25.76
CA TYR A 17 15.74 16.81 24.87
C TYR A 17 15.39 17.00 23.39
N GLU A 18 14.58 18.02 23.08
CA GLU A 18 14.11 18.35 21.73
C GLU A 18 13.58 17.13 20.96
N LEU A 19 12.84 16.26 21.64
CA LEU A 19 12.50 14.92 21.13
C LEU A 19 11.76 14.96 19.78
N VAL A 20 10.95 15.99 19.54
CA VAL A 20 10.27 16.21 18.25
C VAL A 20 11.27 16.49 17.14
N ASN A 21 12.28 17.34 17.37
CA ASN A 21 13.30 17.67 16.37
C ASN A 21 14.14 16.42 16.06
N VAL A 22 14.58 15.71 17.10
CA VAL A 22 15.34 14.47 16.96
C VAL A 22 14.56 13.43 16.16
N ALA A 23 13.27 13.25 16.46
CA ALA A 23 12.43 12.31 15.73
C ALA A 23 12.17 12.74 14.28
N MET A 24 12.01 14.04 14.01
CA MET A 24 11.87 14.56 12.64
C MET A 24 13.14 14.34 11.82
N GLU A 25 14.32 14.60 12.40
CA GLU A 25 15.61 14.36 11.76
C GLU A 25 15.85 12.87 11.50
N GLY A 26 15.52 12.02 12.49
CA GLY A 26 15.58 10.56 12.35
C GLY A 26 14.66 10.05 11.23
N CYS A 27 13.40 10.49 11.23
CA CYS A 27 12.44 10.15 10.17
C CYS A 27 12.94 10.59 8.78
N GLN A 28 13.48 11.80 8.65
CA GLN A 28 14.00 12.29 7.38
C GLN A 28 15.23 11.49 6.93
N THR A 29 16.10 11.10 7.86
CA THR A 29 17.27 10.25 7.58
C THR A 29 16.83 8.89 7.05
N TRP A 30 15.88 8.23 7.71
CA TRP A 30 15.30 6.97 7.24
C TRP A 30 14.71 7.09 5.83
N ILE A 31 13.97 8.18 5.56
CA ILE A 31 13.42 8.43 4.23
C ILE A 31 14.54 8.56 3.19
N ASP A 32 15.56 9.35 3.50
CA ASP A 32 16.68 9.62 2.60
C ASP A 32 17.53 8.38 2.30
N GLU A 33 17.81 7.57 3.32
CA GLU A 33 18.58 6.33 3.20
C GLU A 33 17.78 5.26 2.46
N THR A 34 16.52 5.05 2.82
CA THR A 34 15.64 4.10 2.12
C THR A 34 15.50 4.48 0.64
N TRP A 35 15.41 5.78 0.32
CA TRP A 35 15.31 6.25 -1.07
C TRP A 35 16.61 6.09 -1.86
N LYS A 36 17.77 6.07 -1.20
CA LYS A 36 19.06 5.79 -1.86
C LYS A 36 19.21 4.30 -2.18
N GLU A 37 18.76 3.44 -1.28
CA GLU A 37 18.93 1.99 -1.39
C GLU A 37 17.81 1.32 -2.20
N ARG A 38 16.62 1.90 -2.20
CA ARG A 38 15.40 1.33 -2.77
C ARG A 38 14.59 2.41 -3.50
N ASP A 39 13.75 1.99 -4.43
CA ASP A 39 12.93 2.92 -5.20
C ASP A 39 11.62 3.31 -4.48
N ILE A 40 10.79 4.05 -5.22
CA ILE A 40 9.45 4.56 -4.85
C ILE A 40 8.51 3.51 -4.23
N ALA A 41 8.72 2.21 -4.52
CA ALA A 41 7.94 1.12 -3.95
C ALA A 41 8.00 1.09 -2.42
N SER A 42 9.12 1.55 -1.83
CA SER A 42 9.35 1.54 -0.38
C SER A 42 8.42 2.49 0.38
N PHE A 43 7.88 3.49 -0.30
CA PHE A 43 6.93 4.46 0.25
C PHE A 43 5.54 4.26 -0.33
N GLY A 44 5.16 3.00 -0.58
CA GLY A 44 3.84 2.66 -1.09
C GLY A 44 3.54 3.29 -2.46
N GLY A 45 4.55 3.63 -3.27
CA GLY A 45 4.35 4.28 -4.56
C GLY A 45 4.22 5.81 -4.51
N PHE A 46 4.37 6.44 -3.34
CA PHE A 46 4.42 7.90 -3.20
C PHE A 46 5.84 8.43 -3.48
N ALA A 47 5.94 9.49 -4.28
CA ALA A 47 7.19 10.18 -4.55
C ALA A 47 7.67 10.89 -3.27
N LYS A 48 8.99 11.02 -3.11
CA LYS A 48 9.60 11.63 -1.92
C LYS A 48 9.08 13.04 -1.68
N GLU A 49 8.85 13.80 -2.75
CA GLU A 49 8.38 15.19 -2.71
C GLU A 49 6.90 15.32 -2.33
N GLU A 50 6.13 14.21 -2.41
CA GLU A 50 4.74 14.17 -1.97
C GLU A 50 4.61 13.97 -0.45
N LEU A 51 5.67 13.50 0.20
CA LEU A 51 5.67 13.17 1.62
C LEU A 51 5.70 14.43 2.48
N LYS A 52 4.82 14.47 3.48
CA LYS A 52 4.76 15.53 4.49
C LYS A 52 4.92 14.90 5.86
N LEU A 53 5.84 15.44 6.64
CA LEU A 53 6.11 14.99 8.00
C LEU A 53 5.43 15.94 8.97
N ALA A 54 4.77 15.40 9.98
CA ALA A 54 4.21 16.19 11.07
C ALA A 54 4.30 15.43 12.38
N PHE A 55 4.53 16.16 13.47
CA PHE A 55 4.43 15.60 14.80
C PHE A 55 2.98 15.21 15.12
N ASP A 56 2.81 13.97 15.58
CA ASP A 56 1.50 13.43 15.96
C ASP A 56 1.32 13.48 17.47
N GLN A 57 2.20 12.80 18.21
CA GLN A 57 2.07 12.62 19.66
C GLN A 57 3.36 12.15 20.35
N HIS A 58 3.36 12.29 21.67
CA HIS A 58 4.26 11.57 22.57
C HIS A 58 3.46 10.58 23.43
N ASP A 59 4.04 9.41 23.68
CA ASP A 59 3.49 8.40 24.58
C ASP A 59 4.50 8.04 25.67
N PHE A 60 4.02 7.89 26.91
CA PHE A 60 4.76 7.15 27.93
C PHE A 60 4.42 5.67 27.82
N VAL A 61 5.45 4.86 27.59
CA VAL A 61 5.32 3.40 27.56
C VAL A 61 5.83 2.84 28.89
N PHE A 62 4.88 2.38 29.70
CA PHE A 62 5.18 1.66 30.95
C PHE A 62 5.24 0.15 30.67
N ASN A 63 6.17 -0.55 31.32
CA ASN A 63 6.37 -2.00 31.16
C ASN A 63 6.71 -2.40 29.71
N HIS A 64 7.64 -1.69 29.08
CA HIS A 64 8.11 -2.09 27.76
C HIS A 64 8.71 -3.50 27.82
N TYR A 65 8.33 -4.38 26.88
CA TYR A 65 8.63 -5.82 26.94
C TYR A 65 10.13 -6.13 27.05
N PHE A 66 10.96 -5.34 26.35
CA PHE A 66 12.41 -5.49 26.35
C PHE A 66 13.10 -4.63 27.41
N TRP A 67 12.50 -3.49 27.75
CA TRP A 67 13.14 -2.44 28.53
C TRP A 67 12.28 -2.22 29.77
N GLN A 68 12.66 -2.79 30.91
CA GLN A 68 11.90 -2.68 32.18
C GLN A 68 12.03 -1.27 32.81
N ARG A 69 11.98 -0.22 31.99
CA ARG A 69 12.15 1.19 32.33
C ARG A 69 11.11 2.03 31.61
N LEU A 70 11.01 3.30 31.98
CA LEU A 70 10.16 4.27 31.32
C LEU A 70 10.73 4.54 29.92
N VAL A 71 9.88 4.43 28.91
CA VAL A 71 10.24 4.79 27.53
C VAL A 71 9.32 5.91 27.09
N ILE A 72 9.90 6.91 26.43
CA ILE A 72 9.17 7.97 25.75
C ILE A 72 9.17 7.63 24.28
N ARG A 73 7.98 7.45 23.72
CA ARG A 73 7.81 7.27 22.28
C ARG A 73 7.38 8.57 21.65
N THR A 74 8.10 9.00 20.62
CA THR A 74 7.77 10.17 19.82
C THR A 74 7.35 9.72 18.43
N ARG A 75 6.14 10.11 18.00
CA ARG A 75 5.60 9.72 16.70
C ARG A 75 5.56 10.89 15.73
N ILE A 76 6.18 10.67 14.57
CA ILE A 76 6.07 11.54 13.39
C ILE A 76 5.17 10.84 12.38
N GLY A 77 4.03 11.44 12.07
CA GLY A 77 3.16 10.95 11.01
C GLY A 77 3.74 11.27 9.63
N ILE A 78 3.57 10.34 8.70
CA ILE A 78 3.93 10.49 7.30
C ILE A 78 2.63 10.63 6.50
N TYR A 79 2.53 11.75 5.80
CA TYR A 79 1.30 12.20 5.15
C TYR A 79 1.52 12.52 3.68
N VAL A 80 0.41 12.64 2.95
CA VAL A 80 0.33 13.28 1.64
C VAL A 80 -0.81 14.30 1.63
N ASP A 81 -0.83 15.18 0.63
CA ASP A 81 -1.95 16.10 0.45
C ASP A 81 -3.27 15.35 0.26
N ASP A 82 -4.26 15.71 1.08
CA ASP A 82 -5.61 15.18 0.95
C ASP A 82 -6.42 15.99 -0.05
N THR A 83 -6.39 15.56 -1.31
CA THR A 83 -7.17 16.15 -2.40
C THR A 83 -8.69 15.99 -2.20
N ALA A 84 -9.13 15.00 -1.41
CA ALA A 84 -10.54 14.75 -1.12
C ALA A 84 -11.07 15.56 0.07
N LYS A 85 -10.19 16.22 0.85
CA LYS A 85 -10.52 17.07 2.01
C LYS A 85 -11.37 16.37 3.08
N VAL A 86 -11.11 15.08 3.30
CA VAL A 86 -11.74 14.23 4.31
C VAL A 86 -10.97 14.27 5.62
N TRP A 87 -9.65 14.40 5.56
CA TRP A 87 -8.75 14.29 6.70
C TRP A 87 -8.47 15.65 7.33
N ALA A 88 -8.24 15.63 8.64
CA ALA A 88 -7.85 16.82 9.38
C ALA A 88 -6.59 17.44 8.78
N ARG A 89 -6.52 18.78 8.79
CA ARG A 89 -5.40 19.57 8.25
C ARG A 89 -5.15 19.36 6.74
N ASN A 90 -6.07 18.74 6.00
CA ASN A 90 -5.90 18.32 4.61
C ASN A 90 -4.69 17.40 4.40
N LEU A 91 -4.37 16.56 5.39
CA LEU A 91 -3.26 15.61 5.35
C LEU A 91 -3.81 14.19 5.46
N LYS A 92 -3.62 13.38 4.42
CA LYS A 92 -3.99 11.97 4.42
C LYS A 92 -2.82 11.16 4.98
N PRO A 93 -3.01 10.41 6.09
CA PRO A 93 -1.95 9.58 6.66
C PRO A 93 -1.65 8.39 5.73
N ILE A 94 -0.36 8.10 5.54
CA ILE A 94 0.11 6.96 4.74
C ILE A 94 1.08 6.06 5.50
N GLY A 95 1.62 6.53 6.62
CA GLY A 95 2.57 5.82 7.45
C GLY A 95 2.99 6.67 8.65
N TYR A 96 4.01 6.22 9.35
CA TYR A 96 4.55 6.92 10.51
C TYR A 96 5.98 6.45 10.80
N TYR A 97 6.68 7.26 11.57
CA TYR A 97 7.95 6.94 12.21
C TYR A 97 7.78 7.06 13.72
N GLU A 98 8.34 6.13 14.47
CA GLU A 98 8.37 6.17 15.93
C GLU A 98 9.81 6.09 16.42
N LEU A 99 10.17 7.00 17.31
CA LEU A 99 11.45 7.03 18.02
C LEU A 99 11.18 6.73 19.49
N GLU A 100 11.90 5.75 20.04
CA GLU A 100 11.90 5.45 21.46
C GLU A 100 13.17 6.00 22.13
N THR A 101 12.97 6.77 23.20
CA THR A 101 14.06 7.29 24.04
C THR A 101 13.88 6.92 25.51
N ASP A 102 14.98 6.81 26.24
CA ASP A 102 14.95 6.69 27.69
C ASP A 102 14.64 8.02 28.39
N GLU A 103 14.55 8.00 29.72
CA GLU A 103 14.27 9.19 30.51
C GLU A 103 15.41 10.23 30.52
N GLN A 104 16.59 9.88 29.98
CA GLN A 104 17.70 10.80 29.75
C GLN A 104 17.75 11.33 28.30
N GLY A 105 16.76 10.98 27.46
CA GLY A 105 16.68 11.40 26.06
C GLY A 105 17.62 10.62 25.13
N GLN A 106 18.19 9.49 25.57
CA GLN A 106 19.01 8.67 24.70
C GLN A 106 18.13 7.77 23.84
N THR A 107 18.45 7.68 22.55
CA THR A 107 17.77 6.78 21.62
C THR A 107 17.97 5.32 22.03
N ILE A 108 16.85 4.61 22.16
CA ILE A 108 16.81 3.17 22.42
C ILE A 108 16.62 2.43 21.10
N ASP A 109 15.60 2.82 20.33
CA ASP A 109 15.23 2.19 19.06
C ASP A 109 14.39 3.16 18.21
N ASP A 110 14.30 2.88 16.92
CA ASP A 110 13.43 3.61 16.01
C ASP A 110 12.98 2.78 14.82
N TRP A 111 11.84 3.14 14.23
CA TRP A 111 11.32 2.43 13.06
C TRP A 111 10.41 3.30 12.19
N LEU A 112 10.44 3.01 10.89
CA LEU A 112 9.57 3.61 9.87
C LEU A 112 8.58 2.57 9.34
N VAL A 113 7.29 2.93 9.31
CA VAL A 113 6.19 2.08 8.82
C VAL A 113 5.41 2.81 7.74
N ILE A 114 5.18 2.13 6.62
CA ILE A 114 4.27 2.58 5.57
C ILE A 114 3.06 1.66 5.57
N GLU A 115 1.88 2.23 5.84
CA GLU A 115 0.62 1.48 6.00
C GLU A 115 -0.29 1.56 4.77
N LYS A 116 -0.05 2.54 3.88
CA LYS A 116 -0.88 2.80 2.71
C LYS A 116 -0.04 2.83 1.44
N GLU A 117 -0.57 2.16 0.42
CA GLU A 117 -0.10 2.29 -0.94
C GLU A 117 -0.91 3.36 -1.67
N LYS A 118 -0.25 4.10 -2.56
CA LYS A 118 -0.85 5.03 -3.52
C LYS A 118 -1.87 4.32 -4.40
N GLU A 119 -1.62 3.04 -4.70
CA GLU A 119 -2.49 2.20 -5.53
C GLU A 119 -3.73 1.67 -4.79
N ASP A 120 -3.81 1.85 -3.46
CA ASP A 120 -5.02 1.55 -2.67
C ASP A 120 -6.19 2.49 -3.07
N GLU A 121 -5.96 3.49 -3.94
CA GLU A 121 -7.00 4.24 -4.68
C GLU A 121 -7.98 3.32 -5.43
N LEU A 122 -7.52 2.18 -5.95
CA LEU A 122 -8.38 1.22 -6.64
C LEU A 122 -9.13 0.28 -5.69
N ASN A 123 -8.78 0.30 -4.40
CA ASN A 123 -9.34 -0.55 -3.35
C ASN A 123 -9.31 -2.04 -3.76
N ILE A 124 -8.26 -2.47 -4.47
CA ILE A 124 -8.19 -3.78 -5.14
C ILE A 124 -8.38 -4.91 -4.14
N ILE A 125 -7.81 -4.79 -2.94
CA ILE A 125 -7.97 -5.80 -1.89
C ILE A 125 -9.45 -5.98 -1.54
N SER A 126 -10.21 -4.90 -1.40
CA SER A 126 -11.66 -4.95 -1.17
C SER A 126 -12.40 -5.55 -2.37
N GLN A 127 -12.03 -5.15 -3.60
CA GLN A 127 -12.61 -5.70 -4.83
C GLN A 127 -12.40 -7.22 -4.95
N ILE A 128 -11.22 -7.72 -4.57
CA ILE A 128 -10.87 -9.14 -4.62
C ILE A 128 -11.56 -9.93 -3.51
N ARG A 129 -11.64 -9.38 -2.28
CA ARG A 129 -12.44 -9.99 -1.22
C ARG A 129 -13.90 -10.15 -1.66
N SER A 130 -14.47 -9.11 -2.27
CA SER A 130 -15.82 -9.17 -2.84
C SER A 130 -15.93 -10.20 -3.97
N LEU A 131 -14.97 -10.23 -4.90
CA LEU A 131 -14.97 -11.18 -6.02
C LEU A 131 -14.95 -12.64 -5.53
N ASN A 132 -14.18 -12.94 -4.48
CA ASN A 132 -14.06 -14.29 -3.94
C ASN A 132 -15.36 -14.82 -3.33
N THR A 133 -16.28 -13.95 -2.89
CA THR A 133 -17.63 -14.36 -2.46
C THR A 133 -18.49 -14.90 -3.61
N LEU A 134 -18.13 -14.58 -4.86
CA LEU A 134 -18.85 -15.00 -6.06
C LEU A 134 -18.25 -16.26 -6.70
N LEU A 135 -17.18 -16.83 -6.15
CA LEU A 135 -16.47 -17.97 -6.74
C LEU A 135 -17.45 -19.12 -7.02
N PRO A 136 -17.47 -19.67 -8.25
CA PRO A 136 -18.26 -20.86 -8.54
C PRO A 136 -17.82 -22.03 -7.64
N GLU A 137 -18.77 -22.89 -7.26
CA GLU A 137 -18.46 -24.01 -6.39
C GLU A 137 -17.40 -24.93 -7.00
N GLY A 138 -16.36 -25.21 -6.20
CA GLY A 138 -15.24 -26.05 -6.64
C GLY A 138 -14.36 -25.42 -7.73
N ALA A 139 -14.50 -24.13 -8.02
CA ALA A 139 -13.69 -23.43 -9.04
C ALA A 139 -12.17 -23.57 -8.84
N LEU A 140 -11.72 -23.78 -7.59
CA LEU A 140 -10.31 -24.00 -7.24
C LEU A 140 -9.86 -25.48 -7.40
N LYS A 141 -10.74 -26.39 -7.80
CA LYS A 141 -10.35 -27.78 -8.09
C LYS A 141 -9.74 -27.85 -9.49
N ARG A 142 -8.52 -28.38 -9.61
CA ARG A 142 -7.73 -28.46 -10.85
C ARG A 142 -8.46 -29.08 -12.05
N ASN A 143 -9.40 -29.98 -11.80
CA ASN A 143 -10.19 -30.66 -12.83
C ASN A 143 -11.45 -29.89 -13.28
N LYS A 144 -11.63 -28.64 -12.84
CA LYS A 144 -12.76 -27.81 -13.25
C LYS A 144 -12.38 -26.88 -14.39
N ILE A 145 -13.34 -26.70 -15.29
CA ILE A 145 -13.22 -25.85 -16.47
C ILE A 145 -12.99 -24.37 -16.15
N TYR A 146 -13.22 -23.94 -14.90
CA TYR A 146 -13.00 -22.56 -14.47
C TYR A 146 -11.63 -22.34 -13.81
N TYR A 147 -10.90 -23.41 -13.49
CA TYR A 147 -9.69 -23.36 -12.68
C TYR A 147 -8.65 -22.42 -13.28
N GLU A 148 -8.34 -22.61 -14.56
CA GLU A 148 -7.31 -21.83 -15.25
C GLU A 148 -7.62 -20.33 -15.26
N TYR A 149 -8.87 -19.96 -15.57
CA TYR A 149 -9.31 -18.56 -15.52
C TYR A 149 -9.19 -17.97 -14.11
N VAL A 150 -9.66 -18.71 -13.10
CA VAL A 150 -9.64 -18.27 -11.70
C VAL A 150 -8.20 -18.12 -11.21
N THR A 151 -7.29 -19.01 -11.61
CA THR A 151 -5.86 -18.90 -11.33
C THR A 151 -5.27 -17.64 -11.97
N TYR A 152 -5.59 -17.34 -13.23
CA TYR A 152 -5.13 -16.09 -13.85
C TYR A 152 -5.61 -14.86 -13.09
N VAL A 153 -6.87 -14.83 -12.67
CA VAL A 153 -7.40 -13.71 -11.87
C VAL A 153 -6.64 -13.56 -10.56
N HIS A 154 -6.36 -14.64 -9.84
CA HIS A 154 -5.60 -14.58 -8.58
C HIS A 154 -4.15 -14.16 -8.80
N HIS A 155 -3.50 -14.63 -9.86
CA HIS A 155 -2.15 -14.21 -10.22
C HIS A 155 -2.08 -12.71 -10.54
N VAL A 156 -3.10 -12.14 -11.19
CA VAL A 156 -3.18 -10.69 -11.41
C VAL A 156 -3.10 -9.94 -10.10
N VAL A 157 -3.80 -10.39 -9.06
CA VAL A 157 -3.75 -9.75 -7.73
C VAL A 157 -2.35 -9.84 -7.14
N ALA A 158 -1.79 -11.05 -7.09
CA ALA A 158 -0.48 -11.28 -6.48
C ALA A 158 0.63 -10.48 -7.19
N PHE A 159 0.65 -10.49 -8.53
CA PHE A 159 1.63 -9.75 -9.30
C PHE A 159 1.44 -8.24 -9.21
N PHE A 160 0.19 -7.76 -9.19
CA PHE A 160 -0.08 -6.34 -9.07
C PHE A 160 0.38 -5.80 -7.72
N GLN A 161 0.04 -6.48 -6.62
CA GLN A 161 0.51 -6.13 -5.28
C GLN A 161 2.04 -6.20 -5.13
N SER A 162 2.67 -7.09 -5.90
CA SER A 162 4.14 -7.22 -5.93
C SER A 162 4.80 -6.27 -6.94
N GLN A 163 4.04 -5.32 -7.52
CA GLN A 163 4.50 -4.35 -8.52
C GLN A 163 5.13 -4.97 -9.78
N GLN A 164 4.79 -6.23 -10.09
CA GLN A 164 5.22 -6.91 -11.31
C GLN A 164 4.23 -6.62 -12.43
N TYR A 165 4.23 -5.38 -12.94
CA TYR A 165 3.19 -4.87 -13.85
C TYR A 165 3.13 -5.61 -15.20
N ASP A 166 4.27 -5.96 -15.80
CA ASP A 166 4.28 -6.75 -17.05
C ASP A 166 3.73 -8.17 -16.85
N ALA A 167 4.12 -8.84 -15.75
CA ALA A 167 3.57 -10.15 -15.39
C ALA A 167 2.06 -10.08 -15.12
N THR A 168 1.61 -9.00 -14.48
CA THR A 168 0.20 -8.68 -14.26
C THR A 168 -0.53 -8.57 -15.60
N ALA A 169 -0.03 -7.74 -16.52
CA ALA A 169 -0.60 -7.57 -17.86
C ALA A 169 -0.64 -8.89 -18.66
N HIS A 170 0.39 -9.75 -18.56
CA HIS A 170 0.36 -11.07 -19.18
C HIS A 170 -0.75 -11.97 -18.60
N CYS A 171 -0.98 -11.94 -17.29
CA CYS A 171 -2.05 -12.71 -16.66
C CYS A 171 -3.44 -12.18 -17.04
N ILE A 172 -3.60 -10.84 -17.09
CA ILE A 172 -4.80 -10.19 -17.63
C ILE A 172 -5.04 -10.64 -19.08
N ARG A 173 -3.98 -10.68 -19.89
CA ARG A 173 -4.05 -11.14 -21.28
C ARG A 173 -4.54 -12.58 -21.39
N ARG A 174 -3.95 -13.49 -20.61
CA ARG A 174 -4.37 -14.90 -20.56
C ARG A 174 -5.82 -15.03 -20.13
N ALA A 175 -6.26 -14.28 -19.13
CA ALA A 175 -7.65 -14.28 -18.68
C ALA A 175 -8.63 -13.83 -19.78
N PHE A 176 -8.33 -12.76 -20.52
CA PHE A 176 -9.18 -12.30 -21.61
C PHE A 176 -9.22 -13.24 -22.81
N VAL A 177 -8.07 -13.81 -23.19
CA VAL A 177 -7.99 -14.84 -24.25
C VAL A 177 -8.81 -16.06 -23.84
N TYR A 178 -8.67 -16.52 -22.60
CA TYR A 178 -9.45 -17.62 -22.07
C TYR A 178 -10.96 -17.37 -22.20
N LEU A 179 -11.44 -16.18 -21.81
CA LEU A 179 -12.86 -15.82 -21.95
C LEU A 179 -13.32 -15.77 -23.42
N LYS A 180 -12.46 -15.29 -24.33
CA LYS A 180 -12.75 -15.20 -25.76
C LYS A 180 -12.90 -16.59 -26.40
N ASP A 181 -12.06 -17.53 -25.99
CA ASP A 181 -12.06 -18.89 -26.52
C ASP A 181 -13.20 -19.76 -25.95
N ASN A 182 -13.80 -19.31 -24.84
CA ASN A 182 -14.79 -20.07 -24.07
C ASN A 182 -16.10 -19.27 -23.81
N PRO A 183 -16.70 -18.59 -24.80
CA PRO A 183 -17.75 -17.59 -24.56
C PRO A 183 -19.02 -18.15 -23.91
N LYS A 184 -19.36 -19.41 -24.21
CA LYS A 184 -20.57 -20.09 -23.69
C LYS A 184 -20.47 -20.48 -22.22
N LEU A 185 -19.25 -20.58 -21.68
CA LEU A 185 -19.01 -20.99 -20.28
C LEU A 185 -19.24 -19.84 -19.29
N PHE A 186 -19.31 -18.61 -19.80
CA PHE A 186 -19.09 -17.40 -19.02
C PHE A 186 -20.16 -16.33 -19.19
N SER A 187 -21.18 -16.58 -20.02
CA SER A 187 -22.22 -15.60 -20.33
C SER A 187 -23.09 -15.22 -19.13
N GLU A 188 -23.12 -16.04 -18.06
CA GLU A 188 -24.15 -15.88 -17.01
C GLU A 188 -23.67 -15.87 -15.55
N THR A 189 -22.40 -16.15 -15.22
CA THR A 189 -22.02 -16.13 -13.79
C THR A 189 -21.62 -14.72 -13.30
N PRO A 190 -22.05 -14.30 -12.10
CA PRO A 190 -21.65 -13.04 -11.49
C PRO A 190 -20.13 -12.88 -11.35
N TYR A 191 -19.43 -13.99 -11.08
CA TYR A 191 -17.97 -14.02 -10.95
C TYR A 191 -17.29 -13.48 -12.21
N PHE A 192 -17.61 -14.02 -13.40
CA PHE A 192 -16.91 -13.65 -14.64
C PHE A 192 -17.19 -12.21 -15.05
N LYS A 193 -18.40 -11.71 -14.79
CA LYS A 193 -18.74 -10.29 -15.02
C LYS A 193 -17.92 -9.39 -14.11
N ARG A 194 -17.85 -9.72 -12.81
CA ARG A 194 -17.13 -8.91 -11.81
C ARG A 194 -15.62 -8.98 -12.00
N SER A 195 -15.06 -10.16 -12.22
CA SER A 195 -13.63 -10.34 -12.48
C SER A 195 -13.22 -9.57 -13.73
N LYS A 196 -13.98 -9.63 -14.83
CA LYS A 196 -13.70 -8.87 -16.05
C LYS A 196 -13.63 -7.36 -15.80
N TYR A 197 -14.53 -6.83 -14.98
CA TYR A 197 -14.50 -5.42 -14.58
C TYR A 197 -13.20 -5.09 -13.82
N ILE A 198 -12.86 -5.89 -12.81
CA ILE A 198 -11.64 -5.69 -12.01
C ILE A 198 -10.39 -5.77 -12.88
N LEU A 199 -10.28 -6.77 -13.75
CA LEU A 199 -9.14 -6.92 -14.66
C LEU A 199 -8.98 -5.70 -15.59
N LYS A 200 -10.10 -5.14 -16.10
CA LYS A 200 -10.05 -3.91 -16.91
C LYS A 200 -9.60 -2.71 -16.10
N MET A 201 -10.13 -2.56 -14.89
CA MET A 201 -9.79 -1.45 -13.99
C MET A 201 -8.29 -1.46 -13.70
N ILE A 202 -7.73 -2.60 -13.31
CA ILE A 202 -6.29 -2.79 -13.07
C ILE A 202 -5.48 -2.48 -14.36
N LEU A 203 -5.92 -3.01 -15.51
CA LEU A 203 -5.23 -2.78 -16.78
C LEU A 203 -5.20 -1.30 -17.18
N TYR A 204 -6.33 -0.60 -17.09
CA TYR A 204 -6.40 0.80 -17.45
C TYR A 204 -5.57 1.66 -16.52
N TYR A 205 -5.60 1.38 -15.24
CA TYR A 205 -4.72 2.04 -14.27
C TYR A 205 -3.24 1.88 -14.65
N MET A 206 -2.77 0.66 -14.94
CA MET A 206 -1.37 0.44 -15.36
C MET A 206 -1.00 1.20 -16.63
N ILE A 207 -1.95 1.35 -17.56
CA ILE A 207 -1.75 2.12 -18.81
C ILE A 207 -1.70 3.62 -18.52
N GLU A 208 -2.67 4.17 -17.78
CA GLU A 208 -2.74 5.59 -17.44
C GLU A 208 -1.51 6.06 -16.66
N LYS A 209 -0.95 5.19 -15.82
CA LYS A 209 0.26 5.45 -15.03
C LYS A 209 1.55 5.12 -15.77
N ASN A 210 1.50 4.70 -17.04
CA ASN A 210 2.66 4.29 -17.85
C ASN A 210 3.55 3.21 -17.17
N LEU A 211 2.93 2.25 -16.48
CA LEU A 211 3.62 1.20 -15.71
C LEU A 211 4.02 -0.03 -16.55
N LEU A 212 3.66 -0.06 -17.84
CA LEU A 212 3.91 -1.19 -18.74
C LEU A 212 5.00 -0.86 -19.74
N THR A 213 5.81 -1.86 -20.08
CA THR A 213 6.81 -1.72 -21.14
C THR A 213 6.14 -1.66 -22.52
N GLU A 214 6.84 -1.04 -23.50
CA GLU A 214 6.35 -0.98 -24.89
C GLU A 214 6.11 -2.37 -25.49
N ILE A 215 6.94 -3.35 -25.11
CA ILE A 215 6.80 -4.74 -25.54
C ILE A 215 5.45 -5.29 -25.09
N THR A 216 5.14 -5.17 -23.81
CA THR A 216 3.87 -5.63 -23.22
C THR A 216 2.67 -4.89 -23.80
N LEU A 217 2.76 -3.57 -23.99
CA LEU A 217 1.72 -2.78 -24.66
C LEU A 217 1.47 -3.29 -26.09
N GLY A 218 2.53 -3.59 -26.83
CA GLY A 218 2.46 -4.17 -28.17
C GLY A 218 1.76 -5.53 -28.17
N GLU A 219 2.04 -6.40 -27.20
CA GLU A 219 1.37 -7.68 -27.05
C GLU A 219 -0.12 -7.54 -26.75
N LEU A 220 -0.50 -6.63 -25.85
CA LEU A 220 -1.89 -6.36 -25.50
C LEU A 220 -2.69 -5.84 -26.69
N LYS A 221 -2.09 -4.98 -27.53
CA LYS A 221 -2.66 -4.51 -28.80
C LYS A 221 -2.85 -5.67 -29.78
N ARG A 222 -1.82 -6.50 -29.99
CA ARG A 222 -1.91 -7.67 -30.89
C ARG A 222 -2.98 -8.67 -30.45
N ALA A 223 -3.17 -8.84 -29.15
CA ALA A 223 -4.23 -9.69 -28.59
C ALA A 223 -5.63 -9.08 -28.69
N GLY A 224 -5.76 -7.81 -29.12
CA GLY A 224 -7.03 -7.09 -29.23
C GLY A 224 -7.66 -6.72 -27.88
N ILE A 225 -6.85 -6.66 -26.81
CA ILE A 225 -7.32 -6.36 -25.45
C ILE A 225 -7.46 -4.86 -25.24
N ILE A 226 -6.53 -4.10 -25.81
CA ILE A 226 -6.55 -2.64 -25.83
C ILE A 226 -6.61 -2.16 -27.28
N LYS A 227 -7.32 -1.06 -27.52
CA LYS A 227 -7.40 -0.47 -28.86
C LYS A 227 -6.05 0.16 -29.20
N GLY A 228 -5.57 -0.04 -30.43
CA GLY A 228 -4.42 0.71 -30.94
C GLY A 228 -4.81 2.19 -31.06
N GLY A 229 -4.09 3.08 -30.37
CA GLY A 229 -4.04 4.47 -30.77
C GLY A 229 -3.28 4.57 -32.09
N ASN A 230 -3.88 5.25 -33.06
CA ASN A 230 -3.14 5.80 -34.20
C ASN A 230 -2.15 6.86 -33.70
#